data_AF-A0A3G7TI94-F1
#
_entry.id   AF-A0A3G7TI94-F1
#
_cell.length_a   1.000
_cell.length_b   1.000
_cell.length_c   1.000
_cell.angle_alpha   90.00
_cell.angle_beta   90.00
_cell.angle_gamma   90.00
#
_symmetry.space_group_name_H-M   'P 1'
#
loop_
_entity.id
_entity.type
_entity.pdbx_description
1 polymer ?
#
loop_
_entity_poly.entity_id
_entity_poly.type
_entity_poly.pdbx_seq_one_letter_code
_entity_poly.pdbx_strand_id
1 'polypeptide(L)'
;MYINKSKKTESDSYIGGKPAIPRGLSIPKSPNGSLMSFYFTLQFPEAHSLHGYTLSAFAATDDFNEDYTIPEMLKVPLLGATIPGNFLRDYQKYFAAFLFRNEEKVYVSDYPLRIAMTPLAFSHSEGRDVFGWAGDKPKWVLNDETPGHYKGATLDFLLQVYGEQSFPITDTAPAQQEMDIFGESKPRTKRNYILFNQNEVYFFGSKAGDFDDRVYIVTQCD
;
A
#
# COMPACT_ATOMS: atom_id res chain seq x y z
N MET A 1 -1.86 -11.97 12.14
CA MET A 1 -0.79 -11.41 13.01
C MET A 1 -0.88 -9.90 12.98
N TYR A 2 -0.64 -9.23 14.10
CA TYR A 2 -0.55 -7.78 14.14
C TYR A 2 0.78 -7.30 13.54
N ILE A 3 0.72 -6.18 12.83
CA ILE A 3 1.90 -5.45 12.34
C ILE A 3 2.04 -4.23 13.24
N ASN A 4 3.04 -4.23 14.10
CA ASN A 4 3.26 -3.18 15.09
C ASN A 4 4.42 -2.27 14.66
N LYS A 5 4.29 -0.97 14.94
CA LYS A 5 5.44 -0.07 14.85
C LYS A 5 6.45 -0.42 15.94
N SER A 6 7.72 -0.53 15.56
CA SER A 6 8.80 -1.00 16.41
C SER A 6 9.81 0.10 16.69
N LYS A 7 10.42 0.06 17.87
CA LYS A 7 11.52 0.96 18.26
C LYS A 7 12.91 0.48 17.80
N LYS A 8 12.95 -0.57 16.97
CA LYS A 8 14.21 -1.00 16.35
C LYS A 8 14.76 0.12 15.48
N THR A 9 16.02 0.02 15.08
CA THR A 9 16.65 0.94 14.12
C THR A 9 16.63 0.39 12.70
N GLU A 10 16.49 -0.93 12.56
CA GLU A 10 16.48 -1.64 11.28
C GLU A 10 15.39 -2.71 11.29
N SER A 11 14.79 -2.95 10.12
CA SER A 11 13.83 -4.02 9.86
C SER A 11 13.70 -4.25 8.36
N ASP A 12 13.41 -5.48 7.95
CA ASP A 12 13.01 -5.80 6.58
C ASP A 12 11.59 -5.30 6.24
N SER A 13 10.80 -4.96 7.26
CA SER A 13 9.47 -4.38 7.15
C SER A 13 9.46 -3.00 7.78
N TYR A 14 9.05 -1.97 7.04
CA TYR A 14 9.11 -0.58 7.51
C TYR A 14 8.23 0.36 6.70
N ILE A 15 7.85 1.47 7.34
CA ILE A 15 7.21 2.64 6.73
C ILE A 15 8.30 3.61 6.28
N GLY A 16 8.14 4.28 5.15
CA GLY A 16 9.00 5.37 4.69
C GLY A 16 10.46 4.98 4.47
N GLY A 17 11.37 5.95 4.41
CA GLY A 17 12.78 5.66 4.10
C GLY A 17 13.00 5.26 2.64
N LYS A 18 13.97 4.38 2.39
CA LYS A 18 14.32 3.93 1.03
C LYS A 18 13.37 2.84 0.56
N PRO A 19 12.78 2.93 -0.63
CA PRO A 19 11.90 1.89 -1.16
C PRO A 19 12.68 0.63 -1.49
N ALA A 20 12.08 -0.51 -1.14
CA ALA A 20 12.41 -1.80 -1.71
C ALA A 20 11.53 -2.04 -2.94
N ILE A 21 12.12 -2.36 -4.09
CA ILE A 21 11.40 -2.68 -5.33
C ILE A 21 12.00 -3.94 -5.96
N PRO A 22 11.30 -4.62 -6.88
CA PRO A 22 11.91 -5.71 -7.64
C PRO A 22 12.99 -5.19 -8.59
N ARG A 23 14.01 -6.03 -8.81
CA ARG A 23 15.12 -5.75 -9.71
C ARG A 23 14.61 -5.39 -11.11
N GLY A 24 15.21 -4.35 -11.69
CA GLY A 24 14.92 -3.92 -13.06
C GLY A 24 13.69 -3.02 -13.20
N LEU A 25 12.94 -2.77 -12.12
CA LEU A 25 11.89 -1.74 -12.13
C LEU A 25 12.41 -0.40 -11.63
N SER A 26 11.69 0.65 -11.99
CA SER A 26 11.88 2.00 -11.48
C SER A 26 10.79 2.35 -10.47
N ILE A 27 11.01 3.39 -9.69
CA ILE A 27 9.96 3.98 -8.85
C ILE A 27 8.77 4.40 -9.74
N PRO A 28 7.54 4.06 -9.36
CA PRO A 28 6.36 4.39 -10.14
C PRO A 28 6.13 5.90 -10.20
N LYS A 29 5.50 6.33 -11.29
CA LYS A 29 5.15 7.72 -11.55
C LYS A 29 3.66 7.84 -11.78
N SER A 30 3.08 8.95 -11.36
CA SER A 30 1.69 9.28 -11.69
C SER A 30 1.53 9.53 -13.20
N PRO A 31 0.29 9.66 -13.72
CA PRO A 31 0.06 9.93 -15.14
C PRO A 31 0.74 11.22 -15.64
N ASN A 32 0.91 12.21 -14.75
CA ASN A 32 1.58 13.47 -15.06
C ASN A 32 3.12 13.39 -14.93
N GLY A 33 3.66 12.22 -14.60
CA GLY A 33 5.10 11.97 -14.51
C GLY A 33 5.73 12.29 -13.15
N SER A 34 4.94 12.72 -12.16
CA SER A 34 5.41 12.95 -10.79
C SER A 34 5.81 11.64 -10.12
N LEU A 35 6.93 11.64 -9.42
CA LEU A 35 7.42 10.47 -8.70
C LEU A 35 6.46 10.13 -7.55
N MET A 36 6.02 8.88 -7.45
CA MET A 36 5.18 8.48 -6.32
C MET A 36 5.97 8.41 -5.02
N SER A 37 5.28 8.70 -3.92
CA SER A 37 5.80 8.57 -2.56
C SER A 37 5.78 7.12 -2.12
N PHE A 38 6.88 6.63 -1.56
CA PHE A 38 6.97 5.31 -0.95
C PHE A 38 6.39 5.34 0.45
N TYR A 39 5.38 4.51 0.70
CA TYR A 39 4.69 4.45 1.99
C TYR A 39 5.26 3.39 2.90
N PHE A 40 5.37 2.15 2.45
CA PHE A 40 5.88 1.06 3.26
C PHE A 40 6.34 -0.13 2.42
N THR A 41 7.18 -0.96 3.03
CA THR A 41 7.46 -2.31 2.57
C THR A 41 7.25 -3.31 3.70
N LEU A 42 6.81 -4.51 3.36
CA LEU A 42 6.58 -5.62 4.27
C LEU A 42 7.18 -6.89 3.68
N GLN A 43 8.15 -7.47 4.38
CA GLN A 43 8.64 -8.80 4.11
C GLN A 43 7.86 -9.80 4.97
N PHE A 44 7.08 -10.68 4.34
CA PHE A 44 6.17 -11.56 5.07
C PHE A 44 6.93 -12.64 5.88
N PRO A 45 6.57 -12.86 7.16
CA PRO A 45 7.23 -13.84 8.02
C PRO A 45 6.86 -15.27 7.63
N GLU A 46 7.59 -16.25 8.16
CA GLU A 46 7.39 -17.70 7.89
C GLU A 46 5.96 -18.17 8.17
N ALA A 47 5.32 -17.64 9.20
CA ALA A 47 3.95 -17.97 9.57
C ALA A 47 2.89 -17.43 8.59
N HIS A 48 3.26 -16.58 7.63
CA HIS A 48 2.34 -15.99 6.66
C HIS A 48 2.30 -16.81 5.36
N SER A 49 1.13 -16.89 4.71
CA SER A 49 0.96 -17.63 3.45
C SER A 49 1.95 -17.17 2.37
N LEU A 50 2.28 -15.88 2.33
CA LEU A 50 3.25 -15.27 1.41
C LEU A 50 4.70 -15.21 1.93
N HIS A 51 5.10 -16.09 2.84
CA HIS A 51 6.52 -16.22 3.19
C HIS A 51 7.40 -16.33 1.92
N GLY A 52 8.53 -15.61 1.93
CA GLY A 52 9.44 -15.51 0.78
C GLY A 52 9.13 -14.33 -0.17
N TYR A 53 8.05 -13.57 0.10
CA TYR A 53 7.68 -12.40 -0.69
C TYR A 53 7.76 -11.10 0.12
N THR A 54 7.95 -10.00 -0.61
CA THR A 54 7.95 -8.62 -0.14
C THR A 54 6.85 -7.85 -0.88
N LEU A 55 6.07 -7.07 -0.13
CA LEU A 55 5.11 -6.11 -0.67
C LEU A 55 5.66 -4.70 -0.48
N SER A 56 5.61 -3.85 -1.51
CA SER A 56 5.92 -2.42 -1.41
C SER A 56 4.79 -1.57 -1.96
N ALA A 57 4.40 -0.52 -1.24
CA ALA A 57 3.29 0.36 -1.59
C ALA A 57 3.74 1.80 -1.84
N PHE A 58 3.20 2.39 -2.90
CA PHE A 58 3.47 3.75 -3.36
C PHE A 58 2.16 4.48 -3.64
N ALA A 59 2.11 5.79 -3.42
CA ALA A 59 1.01 6.63 -3.89
C ALA A 59 1.49 8.02 -4.30
N ALA A 60 0.78 8.63 -5.25
CA ALA A 60 0.95 10.02 -5.62
C ALA A 60 0.61 10.91 -4.43
N THR A 61 1.43 11.93 -4.20
CA THR A 61 1.20 12.91 -3.13
C THR A 61 1.34 14.33 -3.65
N ASP A 62 2.19 14.54 -4.64
CA ASP A 62 2.45 15.82 -5.32
C ASP A 62 1.61 16.00 -6.60
N ASP A 63 0.84 14.98 -7.00
CA ASP A 63 -0.11 15.01 -8.11
C ASP A 63 -1.48 14.56 -7.59
N PHE A 64 -2.50 15.40 -7.79
CA PHE A 64 -3.82 15.22 -7.19
C PHE A 64 -4.90 15.10 -8.26
N ASN A 65 -5.77 14.13 -8.06
CA ASN A 65 -7.01 13.99 -8.79
C ASN A 65 -8.07 13.46 -7.83
N GLU A 66 -9.17 14.19 -7.67
CA GLU A 66 -10.23 13.88 -6.70
C GLU A 66 -10.84 12.49 -6.91
N ASP A 67 -10.95 12.06 -8.17
CA ASP A 67 -11.51 10.77 -8.58
C ASP A 67 -10.62 9.58 -8.20
N TYR A 68 -9.35 9.84 -7.85
CA TYR A 68 -8.35 8.81 -7.54
C TYR A 68 -7.74 8.98 -6.15
N THR A 69 -8.46 9.63 -5.24
CA THR A 69 -8.06 9.75 -3.83
C THR A 69 -8.15 8.42 -3.07
N ILE A 70 -8.94 7.47 -3.59
CA ILE A 70 -8.99 6.07 -3.19
C ILE A 70 -8.87 5.18 -4.44
N PRO A 71 -8.49 3.89 -4.32
CA PRO A 71 -8.50 2.96 -5.44
C PRO A 71 -9.91 2.81 -6.02
N GLU A 72 -10.01 2.71 -7.35
CA GLU A 72 -11.28 2.45 -8.01
C GLU A 72 -11.86 1.11 -7.52
N MET A 73 -13.14 1.12 -7.14
CA MET A 73 -13.87 -0.07 -6.71
C MET A 73 -14.62 -0.70 -7.88
N LEU A 74 -14.74 -2.03 -7.90
CA LEU A 74 -15.51 -2.70 -8.94
C LEU A 74 -16.99 -2.32 -8.89
N LYS A 75 -17.61 -2.14 -10.05
CA LYS A 75 -19.04 -1.78 -10.19
C LYS A 75 -19.95 -3.01 -10.22
N VAL A 76 -19.70 -3.95 -9.31
CA VAL A 76 -20.45 -5.21 -9.10
C VAL A 76 -20.51 -5.52 -7.60
N PRO A 77 -21.36 -6.45 -7.13
CA PRO A 77 -21.24 -6.97 -5.77
C PRO A 77 -19.82 -7.50 -5.53
N LEU A 78 -19.13 -6.97 -4.52
CA LEU A 78 -17.69 -7.17 -4.33
C LEU A 78 -17.34 -8.56 -3.80
N LEU A 79 -18.17 -9.10 -2.91
CA LEU A 79 -17.97 -10.44 -2.35
C LEU A 79 -17.95 -11.49 -3.47
N GLY A 80 -16.82 -12.18 -3.61
CA GLY A 80 -16.62 -13.21 -4.64
C GLY A 80 -16.52 -12.65 -6.07
N ALA A 81 -16.35 -11.33 -6.24
CA ALA A 81 -16.28 -10.71 -7.55
C ALA A 81 -15.12 -11.27 -8.38
N THR A 82 -15.37 -11.45 -9.69
CA THR A 82 -14.31 -11.72 -10.64
C THR A 82 -13.75 -10.39 -11.16
N ILE A 83 -12.47 -10.14 -10.86
CA ILE A 83 -11.78 -8.93 -11.27
C ILE A 83 -11.50 -9.02 -12.79
N PRO A 84 -11.91 -8.01 -13.60
CA PRO A 84 -11.65 -8.03 -15.03
C PRO A 84 -10.15 -8.08 -15.37
N GLY A 85 -9.79 -8.80 -16.42
CA GLY A 85 -8.38 -9.14 -16.70
C GLY A 85 -7.42 -7.96 -16.88
N ASN A 86 -7.89 -6.79 -17.32
CA ASN A 86 -7.06 -5.59 -17.45
C ASN A 86 -7.19 -4.63 -16.26
N PHE A 87 -8.14 -4.86 -15.35
CA PHE A 87 -8.46 -3.93 -14.27
C PHE A 87 -7.26 -3.62 -13.38
N LEU A 88 -6.53 -4.64 -12.91
CA LEU A 88 -5.40 -4.42 -11.99
C LEU A 88 -4.22 -3.67 -12.61
N ARG A 89 -4.11 -3.66 -13.94
CA ARG A 89 -3.12 -2.85 -14.66
C ARG A 89 -3.63 -1.41 -14.83
N ASP A 90 -4.91 -1.26 -15.14
CA ASP A 90 -5.47 0.03 -15.51
C ASP A 90 -5.87 0.87 -14.27
N TYR A 91 -6.09 0.26 -13.10
CA TYR A 91 -6.53 0.98 -11.88
C TYR A 91 -5.39 1.58 -11.03
N GLN A 92 -4.15 1.07 -11.16
CA GLN A 92 -2.97 1.56 -10.42
C GLN A 92 -2.35 2.79 -11.08
N LYS A 93 -3.15 3.87 -11.20
CA LYS A 93 -2.72 5.13 -11.85
C LYS A 93 -2.01 6.07 -10.88
N TYR A 94 -2.63 6.31 -9.73
CA TYR A 94 -2.15 7.24 -8.69
C TYR A 94 -1.57 6.52 -7.47
N PHE A 95 -1.45 5.20 -7.56
CA PHE A 95 -0.75 4.37 -6.59
C PHE A 95 -0.17 3.16 -7.30
N ALA A 96 0.73 2.46 -6.63
CA ALA A 96 1.27 1.19 -7.11
C ALA A 96 1.60 0.29 -5.93
N ALA A 97 1.39 -1.00 -6.11
CA ALA A 97 1.78 -2.04 -5.17
C ALA A 97 2.60 -3.11 -5.92
N PHE A 98 3.80 -3.39 -5.42
CA PHE A 98 4.66 -4.43 -5.96
C PHE A 98 4.72 -5.60 -5.00
N LEU A 99 4.31 -6.79 -5.47
CA LEU A 99 4.47 -8.04 -4.75
C LEU A 99 5.49 -8.92 -5.50
N PHE A 100 6.62 -9.19 -4.86
CA PHE A 100 7.76 -9.84 -5.51
C PHE A 100 8.54 -10.71 -4.53
N ARG A 101 9.34 -11.64 -5.06
CA ARG A 101 10.18 -12.51 -4.24
C ARG A 101 11.27 -11.73 -3.53
N ASN A 102 11.62 -12.16 -2.32
CA ASN A 102 12.66 -11.52 -1.52
C ASN A 102 14.02 -11.50 -2.24
N GLU A 103 14.32 -12.48 -3.09
CA GLU A 103 15.57 -12.54 -3.87
C GLU A 103 15.69 -11.42 -4.92
N GLU A 104 14.55 -10.90 -5.40
CA GLU A 104 14.49 -9.81 -6.37
C GLU A 104 14.56 -8.43 -5.72
N LYS A 105 14.61 -8.36 -4.39
CA LYS A 105 14.60 -7.12 -3.63
C LYS A 105 15.85 -6.29 -3.90
N VAL A 106 15.64 -5.06 -4.38
CA VAL A 106 16.67 -4.02 -4.49
C VAL A 106 16.20 -2.74 -3.81
N TYR A 107 17.13 -2.03 -3.19
CA TYR A 107 16.87 -0.71 -2.60
C TYR A 107 17.27 0.38 -3.58
N VAL A 108 16.36 1.34 -3.81
CA VAL A 108 16.64 2.47 -4.70
C VAL A 108 17.41 3.54 -3.93
N SER A 109 18.70 3.68 -4.23
CA SER A 109 19.61 4.54 -3.46
C SER A 109 19.42 6.04 -3.71
N ASP A 110 18.98 6.41 -4.90
CA ASP A 110 18.76 7.78 -5.37
C ASP A 110 17.33 8.29 -5.15
N TYR A 111 16.49 7.50 -4.48
CA TYR A 111 15.13 7.91 -4.12
C TYR A 111 15.17 9.10 -3.13
N PRO A 112 14.51 10.23 -3.43
CA PRO A 112 14.41 11.34 -2.50
C PRO A 112 13.52 10.93 -1.32
N LEU A 113 14.09 10.84 -0.11
CA LEU A 113 13.37 10.41 1.08
C LEU A 113 12.20 11.36 1.40
N ARG A 114 10.96 10.85 1.32
CA ARG A 114 9.74 11.63 1.59
C ARG A 114 9.13 11.36 2.96
N ILE A 115 8.86 10.09 3.28
CA ILE A 115 8.30 9.69 4.58
C ILE A 115 9.42 9.26 5.52
N ALA A 116 9.35 9.68 6.79
CA ALA A 116 10.31 9.30 7.83
C ALA A 116 10.24 7.78 8.10
N MET A 117 11.41 7.14 8.20
CA MET A 117 11.48 5.69 8.35
C MET A 117 10.96 5.27 9.73
N THR A 118 10.03 4.31 9.76
CA THR A 118 9.55 3.67 10.99
C THR A 118 9.55 2.16 10.83
N PRO A 119 10.34 1.41 11.63
CA PRO A 119 10.37 -0.05 11.52
C PRO A 119 9.05 -0.69 11.94
N LEU A 120 8.71 -1.79 11.27
CA LEU A 120 7.55 -2.62 11.55
C LEU A 120 7.99 -4.02 12.01
N ALA A 121 7.19 -4.64 12.86
CA ALA A 121 7.39 -6.00 13.33
C ALA A 121 6.07 -6.76 13.44
N PHE A 122 6.07 -8.02 13.00
CA PHE A 122 4.94 -8.93 13.15
C PHE A 122 4.88 -9.50 14.57
N SER A 123 3.66 -9.63 15.12
CA SER A 123 3.42 -10.19 16.45
C SER A 123 2.06 -10.89 16.52
N HIS A 124 1.91 -11.86 17.42
CA HIS A 124 0.60 -12.44 17.76
C HIS A 124 -0.22 -11.54 18.69
N SER A 125 0.42 -10.56 19.34
CA SER A 125 -0.23 -9.64 20.26
C SER A 125 -0.35 -8.24 19.65
N GLU A 126 -1.47 -7.60 19.94
CA GLU A 126 -1.72 -6.21 19.62
C GLU A 126 -0.78 -5.30 20.42
N GLY A 127 0.00 -4.48 19.73
CA GLY A 127 0.89 -3.50 20.33
C GLY A 127 0.16 -2.20 20.70
N ARG A 128 0.91 -1.24 21.24
CA ARG A 128 0.37 0.10 21.54
C ARG A 128 0.20 0.98 20.29
N ASP A 129 0.98 0.71 19.26
CA ASP A 129 0.96 1.46 17.99
C ASP A 129 0.95 0.44 16.86
N VAL A 130 -0.26 0.16 16.37
CA VAL A 130 -0.54 -0.88 15.38
C VAL A 130 -0.62 -0.21 14.01
N PHE A 131 0.17 -0.72 13.07
CA PHE A 131 0.10 -0.31 11.67
C PHE A 131 -1.00 -1.06 10.92
N GLY A 132 -1.19 -2.34 11.23
CA GLY A 132 -2.20 -3.16 10.56
C GLY A 132 -2.24 -4.61 11.02
N TRP A 133 -2.86 -5.44 10.19
CA TRP A 133 -3.15 -6.85 10.44
C TRP A 133 -2.85 -7.71 9.20
N ALA A 134 -2.07 -8.77 9.36
CA ALA A 134 -1.80 -9.79 8.35
C ALA A 134 -2.06 -11.18 8.96
N GLY A 135 -3.31 -11.46 9.30
CA GLY A 135 -3.75 -12.82 9.67
C GLY A 135 -4.48 -13.50 8.53
N ASP A 136 -5.11 -14.64 8.81
CA ASP A 136 -5.71 -15.48 7.76
C ASP A 136 -6.87 -14.82 7.02
N LYS A 137 -7.58 -13.89 7.69
CA LYS A 137 -8.72 -13.17 7.12
C LYS A 137 -8.69 -11.68 7.49
N PRO A 138 -9.29 -10.81 6.64
CA PRO A 138 -9.52 -9.41 6.97
C PRO A 138 -10.32 -9.24 8.28
N LYS A 139 -10.06 -8.15 9.00
CA LYS A 139 -10.96 -7.64 10.04
C LYS A 139 -11.81 -6.51 9.43
N TRP A 140 -12.83 -6.90 8.67
CA TRP A 140 -13.72 -5.95 7.99
C TRP A 140 -14.38 -4.98 8.96
N VAL A 141 -14.45 -3.70 8.58
CA VAL A 141 -15.20 -2.68 9.32
C VAL A 141 -16.65 -2.61 8.88
N LEU A 142 -16.92 -2.87 7.59
CA LEU A 142 -18.27 -3.01 7.05
C LEU A 142 -18.54 -4.47 6.66
N ASN A 143 -19.08 -4.70 5.46
CA ASN A 143 -19.36 -6.04 4.95
C ASN A 143 -18.10 -6.68 4.36
N ASP A 144 -18.15 -8.01 4.23
CA ASP A 144 -17.10 -8.76 3.55
C ASP A 144 -17.10 -8.45 2.04
N GLU A 145 -15.97 -7.92 1.56
CA GLU A 145 -15.75 -7.55 0.16
C GLU A 145 -14.60 -8.35 -0.46
N THR A 146 -14.31 -9.54 0.10
CA THR A 146 -13.24 -10.42 -0.39
C THR A 146 -13.45 -10.73 -1.88
N PRO A 147 -12.48 -10.41 -2.76
CA PRO A 147 -12.59 -10.73 -4.19
C PRO A 147 -12.56 -12.25 -4.40
N GLY A 148 -13.22 -12.71 -5.46
CA GLY A 148 -13.20 -14.13 -5.83
C GLY A 148 -11.93 -14.51 -6.59
N HIS A 149 -11.78 -13.95 -7.79
CA HIS A 149 -10.73 -14.40 -8.72
C HIS A 149 -10.24 -13.26 -9.62
N TYR A 150 -9.00 -13.37 -10.07
CA TYR A 150 -8.44 -12.56 -11.14
C TYR A 150 -7.72 -13.46 -12.15
N LYS A 151 -8.08 -13.35 -13.43
CA LYS A 151 -7.57 -14.24 -14.51
C LYS A 151 -7.64 -15.74 -14.18
N GLY A 152 -8.70 -16.17 -13.48
CA GLY A 152 -8.92 -17.56 -13.10
C GLY A 152 -8.16 -18.05 -11.88
N ALA A 153 -7.32 -17.21 -11.25
CA ALA A 153 -6.65 -17.52 -9.99
C ALA A 153 -7.37 -16.86 -8.80
N THR A 154 -7.42 -17.53 -7.66
CA THR A 154 -7.89 -16.96 -6.40
C THR A 154 -6.91 -15.91 -5.88
N LEU A 155 -7.41 -14.91 -5.18
CA LEU A 155 -6.58 -13.94 -4.48
C LEU A 155 -6.61 -14.24 -2.98
N ASP A 156 -5.42 -14.30 -2.38
CA ASP A 156 -5.22 -14.42 -0.96
C ASP A 156 -5.27 -13.03 -0.30
N PHE A 157 -5.83 -12.96 0.89
CA PHE A 157 -5.67 -11.79 1.74
C PHE A 157 -4.21 -11.66 2.18
N LEU A 158 -3.64 -10.48 1.98
CA LEU A 158 -2.23 -10.19 2.26
C LEU A 158 -2.07 -9.45 3.59
N LEU A 159 -2.79 -8.34 3.70
CA LEU A 159 -2.85 -7.54 4.90
C LEU A 159 -3.99 -6.54 4.84
N GLN A 160 -4.30 -6.00 6.00
CA GLN A 160 -5.08 -4.82 6.23
C GLN A 160 -4.15 -3.77 6.84
N VAL A 161 -4.05 -2.60 6.22
CA VAL A 161 -3.48 -1.40 6.85
C VAL A 161 -4.64 -0.69 7.52
N TYR A 162 -4.49 -0.42 8.81
CA TYR A 162 -5.54 0.25 9.55
C TYR A 162 -5.77 1.67 9.04
N GLY A 163 -6.98 2.17 9.22
CA GLY A 163 -7.32 3.56 8.99
C GLY A 163 -6.55 4.49 9.91
N GLU A 164 -6.71 5.79 9.69
CA GLU A 164 -6.13 6.86 10.53
C GLU A 164 -4.59 6.89 10.61
N GLN A 165 -3.89 6.05 9.84
CA GLN A 165 -2.43 6.13 9.77
C GLN A 165 -2.01 7.51 9.26
N SER A 166 -0.99 8.05 9.93
CA SER A 166 -0.34 9.29 9.58
C SER A 166 1.11 8.99 9.28
N PHE A 167 1.62 9.53 8.16
CA PHE A 167 2.96 9.29 7.68
C PHE A 167 3.78 10.59 7.78
N PRO A 168 4.55 10.81 8.87
CA PRO A 168 5.35 12.01 9.01
C PRO A 168 6.35 12.15 7.86
N ILE A 169 6.45 13.35 7.28
CA ILE A 169 7.34 13.60 6.15
C ILE A 169 8.62 14.30 6.57
N THR A 170 9.68 14.13 5.79
CA THR A 170 10.96 14.83 5.97
C THR A 170 10.80 16.32 5.65
N ASP A 171 11.72 17.15 6.11
CA ASP A 171 11.67 18.61 5.86
C ASP A 171 11.76 18.95 4.37
N THR A 172 12.43 18.13 3.58
CA THR A 172 12.61 18.33 2.13
C THR A 172 11.49 17.72 1.30
N ALA A 173 10.59 16.94 1.91
CA ALA A 173 9.48 16.32 1.19
C ALA A 173 8.45 17.38 0.75
N PRO A 174 7.94 17.30 -0.49
CA PRO A 174 6.84 18.16 -0.93
C PRO A 174 5.60 17.89 -0.08
N ALA A 175 4.75 18.89 0.14
CA ALA A 175 3.48 18.66 0.81
C ALA A 175 2.54 17.80 -0.06
N GLN A 176 1.70 16.99 0.58
CA GLN A 176 0.63 16.30 -0.14
C GLN A 176 -0.35 17.33 -0.69
N GLN A 177 -0.81 17.16 -1.92
CA GLN A 177 -1.86 17.95 -2.51
C GLN A 177 -3.23 17.44 -2.03
N GLU A 178 -4.14 18.36 -1.73
CA GLU A 178 -5.51 18.09 -1.33
C GLU A 178 -6.46 19.08 -2.03
N MET A 179 -7.75 18.75 -2.06
CA MET A 179 -8.77 19.66 -2.58
C MET A 179 -9.12 20.72 -1.54
N ASP A 180 -9.27 21.95 -1.98
CA ASP A 180 -9.82 23.02 -1.16
C ASP A 180 -11.36 23.12 -1.26
N ILE A 181 -11.94 24.11 -0.58
CA ILE A 181 -13.40 24.27 -0.54
C ILE A 181 -14.00 24.75 -1.88
N PHE A 182 -13.15 25.15 -2.83
CA PHE A 182 -13.53 25.63 -4.16
C PHE A 182 -13.28 24.57 -5.23
N GLY A 183 -12.77 23.39 -4.87
CA GLY A 183 -12.43 22.32 -5.81
C GLY A 183 -11.03 22.45 -6.42
N GLU A 184 -10.23 23.40 -5.96
CA GLU A 184 -8.87 23.59 -6.46
C GLU A 184 -7.86 22.74 -5.68
N SER A 185 -6.81 22.30 -6.36
CA SER A 185 -5.71 21.58 -5.72
C SER A 185 -4.82 22.56 -4.95
N LYS A 186 -4.56 22.26 -3.69
CA LYS A 186 -3.65 23.03 -2.83
C LYS A 186 -2.69 22.12 -2.05
N PRO A 187 -1.53 22.65 -1.64
CA PRO A 187 -0.69 21.97 -0.67
C PRO A 187 -1.37 21.85 0.70
N ARG A 188 -1.40 20.64 1.25
CA ARG A 188 -1.82 20.35 2.63
C ARG A 188 -0.89 21.07 3.62
N THR A 189 -1.50 21.64 4.65
CA THR A 189 -0.77 22.40 5.69
C THR A 189 -0.09 21.51 6.72
N LYS A 190 -0.68 20.35 7.04
CA LYS A 190 -0.08 19.37 7.97
C LYS A 190 1.15 18.71 7.31
N ARG A 191 2.25 18.59 8.07
CA ARG A 191 3.51 17.95 7.63
C ARG A 191 3.46 16.43 7.76
N ASN A 192 2.46 15.83 7.12
CA ASN A 192 2.29 14.39 7.00
C ASN A 192 1.62 14.05 5.67
N TYR A 193 1.81 12.82 5.22
CA TYR A 193 0.98 12.22 4.19
C TYR A 193 -0.11 11.37 4.81
N ILE A 194 -1.20 11.20 4.06
CA ILE A 194 -2.27 10.24 4.30
C ILE A 194 -2.40 9.31 3.09
N LEU A 195 -2.70 8.04 3.35
CA LEU A 195 -2.95 7.05 2.31
C LEU A 195 -4.46 6.83 2.20
N PHE A 196 -5.01 6.88 0.97
CA PHE A 196 -6.39 6.58 0.64
C PHE A 196 -7.44 7.21 1.58
N ASN A 197 -7.33 8.52 1.79
CA ASN A 197 -8.18 9.30 2.69
C ASN A 197 -8.27 8.77 4.13
N GLN A 198 -7.25 8.03 4.58
CA GLN A 198 -7.18 7.37 5.89
C GLN A 198 -8.25 6.28 6.10
N ASN A 199 -8.80 5.72 5.02
CA ASN A 199 -9.66 4.55 5.06
C ASN A 199 -8.89 3.30 5.54
N GLU A 200 -9.63 2.30 6.00
CA GLU A 200 -9.12 0.94 6.14
C GLU A 200 -8.76 0.37 4.77
N VAL A 201 -7.57 -0.19 4.62
CA VAL A 201 -7.04 -0.63 3.31
C VAL A 201 -6.74 -2.12 3.33
N TYR A 202 -7.41 -2.89 2.48
CA TYR A 202 -7.28 -4.34 2.41
C TYR A 202 -6.59 -4.73 1.11
N PHE A 203 -5.49 -5.45 1.23
CA PHE A 203 -4.67 -5.89 0.11
C PHE A 203 -4.94 -7.37 -0.17
N PHE A 204 -5.23 -7.68 -1.42
CA PHE A 204 -5.42 -9.03 -1.94
C PHE A 204 -4.47 -9.28 -3.09
N GLY A 205 -3.82 -10.44 -3.13
CA GLY A 205 -2.89 -10.76 -4.20
C GLY A 205 -2.70 -12.26 -4.32
N SER A 206 -1.82 -12.70 -5.20
CA SER A 206 -1.53 -14.11 -5.34
C SER A 206 -0.02 -14.31 -5.51
N LYS A 207 0.45 -15.51 -5.20
CA LYS A 207 1.79 -15.94 -5.62
C LYS A 207 1.78 -16.14 -7.13
N ALA A 208 2.08 -15.12 -7.91
CA ALA A 208 2.56 -15.35 -9.27
C ALA A 208 4.09 -15.52 -9.26
N GLY A 209 4.64 -16.10 -10.33
CA GLY A 209 6.04 -16.53 -10.47
C GLY A 209 7.11 -15.56 -9.95
N ASP A 210 7.78 -14.82 -10.84
CA ASP A 210 8.94 -13.98 -10.47
C ASP A 210 8.55 -12.55 -10.07
N PHE A 211 7.44 -12.02 -10.62
CA PHE A 211 6.90 -10.70 -10.32
C PHE A 211 5.39 -10.67 -10.59
N ASP A 212 4.61 -10.11 -9.66
CA ASP A 212 3.22 -9.72 -9.93
C ASP A 212 2.97 -8.30 -9.40
N ASP A 213 2.63 -7.38 -10.29
CA ASP A 213 2.08 -6.06 -9.93
C ASP A 213 0.60 -6.15 -9.54
N ARG A 214 0.02 -7.34 -9.50
CA ARG A 214 -1.43 -7.55 -9.46
C ARG A 214 -1.94 -7.74 -8.04
N VAL A 215 -1.72 -6.71 -7.24
CA VAL A 215 -2.38 -6.57 -5.96
C VAL A 215 -3.68 -5.82 -6.20
N TYR A 216 -4.81 -6.35 -5.72
CA TYR A 216 -6.08 -5.65 -5.64
C TYR A 216 -6.21 -5.00 -4.27
N ILE A 217 -6.74 -3.77 -4.24
CA ILE A 217 -6.93 -3.02 -3.00
C ILE A 217 -8.39 -2.66 -2.87
N VAL A 218 -8.95 -2.99 -1.70
CA VAL A 218 -10.28 -2.56 -1.26
C VAL A 218 -10.09 -1.53 -0.16
N THR A 219 -10.91 -0.48 -0.16
CA THR A 219 -10.92 0.50 0.94
C THR A 219 -12.30 0.61 1.57
N GLN A 220 -12.36 0.68 2.90
CA GLN A 220 -13.61 0.92 3.64
C GLN A 220 -13.44 2.10 4.60
N CYS A 221 -14.51 2.87 4.76
CA CYS A 221 -14.64 3.92 5.75
C CYS A 221 -15.89 3.61 6.59
N ASP A 222 -15.78 3.76 7.91
CA ASP A 222 -16.95 3.77 8.81
C ASP A 222 -17.64 5.14 8.75
#